data_AF-A0A2W5MQF4-F1
#
_entry.id   AF-A0A2W5MQF4-F1
#
_cell.length_a   1.000
_cell.length_b   1.000
_cell.length_c   1.000
_cell.angle_alpha   90.00
_cell.angle_beta   90.00
_cell.angle_gamma   90.00
#
_symmetry.space_group_name_H-M   'P 1'
#
loop_
_entity.id
_entity.type
_entity.pdbx_description
1 polymer ?
#
loop_
_entity_poly.entity_id
_entity_poly.type
_entity_poly.pdbx_seq_one_letter_code
_entity_poly.pdbx_strand_id
1 'polypeptide(L)'
;MRLLTCSAIAACIALTAPQAVQAQDLGSNFKRDKNVSVRQRPRPDYEATGQRAGGFTLYPRVTVDLEHNDNIYAVAAGKIDDNIWRVKPELAVRSNW
;
A
#
# COMPACT_ATOMS: atom_id res chain seq x y z
N MET A 1 56.93 27.25 -20.21
CA MET A 1 55.72 27.39 -19.36
C MET A 1 54.62 28.23 -20.04
N ARG A 2 54.26 27.97 -21.31
CA ARG A 2 53.19 28.71 -22.02
C ARG A 2 52.22 27.84 -22.84
N LEU A 3 52.37 26.53 -22.79
CA LEU A 3 51.53 25.58 -23.56
C LEU A 3 50.50 24.84 -22.68
N LEU A 4 50.52 25.02 -21.36
CA LEU A 4 49.62 24.33 -20.43
C LEU A 4 48.31 25.10 -20.16
N THR A 5 48.24 26.39 -20.50
CA THR A 5 47.10 27.26 -20.17
C THR A 5 45.92 27.11 -21.15
N CYS A 6 46.14 26.60 -22.36
CA CYS A 6 45.07 26.42 -23.35
C CYS A 6 44.18 25.20 -23.06
N SER A 7 44.70 24.17 -22.39
CA SER A 7 43.93 22.95 -22.10
C SER A 7 42.92 23.14 -20.97
N ALA A 8 43.15 24.11 -20.07
CA ALA A 8 42.25 24.39 -18.96
C ALA A 8 40.96 25.12 -19.40
N ILE A 9 41.02 25.93 -20.46
CA ILE A 9 39.87 26.70 -20.95
C ILE A 9 38.90 25.80 -21.73
N ALA A 10 39.41 24.82 -22.49
CA ALA A 10 38.58 23.85 -23.22
C ALA A 10 37.79 22.93 -22.27
N ALA A 11 38.36 22.58 -21.11
CA ALA A 11 37.67 21.77 -20.10
C ALA A 11 36.52 22.53 -19.42
N CYS A 12 36.63 23.86 -19.27
CA CYS A 12 35.58 24.68 -18.65
C CYS A 12 34.35 24.89 -19.53
N ILE A 13 34.48 24.83 -20.87
CA ILE A 13 33.35 25.02 -21.81
C ILE A 13 32.48 23.74 -21.90
N ALA A 14 33.06 22.56 -21.68
CA ALA A 14 32.30 21.31 -21.61
C ALA A 14 31.43 21.18 -20.34
N LEU A 15 31.75 21.93 -19.28
CA LEU A 15 31.04 21.91 -18.00
C LEU A 15 29.83 22.87 -17.93
N THR A 16 29.68 23.77 -18.90
CA THR A 16 28.59 24.77 -18.90
C THR A 16 27.54 24.56 -19.99
N ALA A 17 27.64 23.47 -20.76
CA ALA A 17 26.55 23.09 -21.64
C ALA A 17 25.33 22.74 -20.76
N PRO A 18 24.21 23.47 -20.86
CA PRO A 18 22.98 23.03 -20.21
C PRO A 18 22.63 21.68 -20.82
N GLN A 19 22.79 20.62 -20.01
CA GLN A 19 22.19 19.33 -20.33
C GLN A 19 20.68 19.56 -20.30
N ALA A 20 20.11 19.88 -21.46
CA ALA A 20 18.69 19.80 -21.68
C ALA A 20 18.32 18.33 -21.56
N VAL A 21 18.15 17.86 -20.32
CA VAL A 21 17.43 16.63 -20.03
C VAL A 21 16.04 16.86 -20.57
N GLN A 22 15.81 16.33 -21.77
CA GLN A 22 14.49 16.24 -22.36
C GLN A 22 13.65 15.39 -21.41
N ALA A 23 12.85 16.05 -20.57
CA ALA A 23 11.81 15.41 -19.78
C ALA A 23 10.70 14.93 -20.73
N GLN A 24 10.96 13.87 -21.50
CA GLN A 24 10.01 13.31 -22.47
C GLN A 24 9.04 12.29 -21.85
N ASP A 25 9.00 12.13 -20.53
CA ASP A 25 7.97 11.31 -19.86
C ASP A 25 6.99 12.14 -19.02
N LEU A 26 6.64 13.33 -19.50
CA LEU A 26 5.43 14.01 -19.06
C LEU A 26 4.24 13.41 -19.82
N GLY A 27 3.78 12.24 -19.37
CA GLY A 27 2.43 11.73 -19.63
C GLY A 27 2.02 11.73 -21.11
N SER A 28 2.55 10.78 -21.88
CA SER A 28 1.98 10.47 -23.20
C SER A 28 0.46 10.33 -23.10
N ASN A 29 -0.29 11.18 -23.81
CA ASN A 29 -1.75 11.10 -23.96
C ASN A 29 -2.23 9.77 -24.58
N PHE A 30 -1.30 8.96 -25.08
CA PHE A 30 -1.51 7.62 -25.63
C PHE A 30 -1.24 6.49 -24.62
N LYS A 31 -0.73 6.80 -23.41
CA LYS A 31 -0.80 5.90 -22.25
C LYS A 31 -2.24 5.92 -21.71
N ARG A 32 -3.20 5.50 -22.53
CA ARG A 32 -4.53 5.17 -22.02
C ARG A 32 -4.40 3.91 -21.21
N ASP A 33 -4.72 3.99 -19.91
CA ASP A 33 -4.81 2.85 -19.02
C ASP A 33 -5.51 1.71 -19.76
N LYS A 34 -4.75 0.64 -20.06
CA LYS A 34 -5.26 -0.48 -20.83
C LYS A 34 -6.38 -1.12 -20.04
N ASN A 35 -7.62 -1.02 -20.54
CA ASN A 35 -8.81 -1.80 -20.16
C ASN A 35 -8.73 -2.44 -18.75
N VAL A 36 -8.75 -1.61 -17.70
CA VAL A 36 -8.78 -2.13 -16.33
C VAL A 36 -10.22 -2.51 -16.01
N SER A 37 -10.50 -3.81 -15.88
CA SER A 37 -11.85 -4.26 -15.49
C SER A 37 -12.20 -3.72 -14.10
N VAL A 38 -13.50 -3.59 -13.80
CA VAL A 38 -13.98 -3.08 -12.49
C VAL A 38 -13.39 -3.87 -11.31
N ARG A 39 -13.09 -5.17 -11.49
CA ARG A 39 -12.47 -6.03 -10.47
C ARG A 39 -10.96 -5.79 -10.28
N GLN A 40 -10.28 -5.29 -11.30
CA GLN A 40 -8.82 -5.07 -11.27
C GLN A 40 -8.43 -3.68 -10.77
N ARG A 41 -9.40 -2.80 -10.52
CA ARG A 41 -9.13 -1.47 -9.97
C ARG A 41 -8.62 -1.61 -8.53
N PRO A 42 -7.48 -0.98 -8.18
CA PRO A 42 -7.01 -0.93 -6.80
C PRO A 42 -8.10 -0.36 -5.90
N ARG A 43 -8.29 -0.97 -4.74
CA ARG A 43 -9.22 -0.49 -3.70
C ARG A 43 -8.41 -0.13 -2.45
N PRO A 44 -7.62 0.95 -2.49
CA PRO A 44 -6.72 1.31 -1.40
C PRO A 44 -7.47 1.49 -0.06
N ASP A 45 -8.73 1.91 -0.08
CA ASP A 45 -9.55 2.07 1.12
C ASP A 45 -9.97 0.73 1.78
N TYR A 46 -9.88 -0.39 1.05
CA TYR A 46 -10.31 -1.71 1.50
C TYR A 46 -9.16 -2.72 1.63
N GLU A 47 -7.98 -2.36 1.13
CA GLU A 47 -6.78 -3.18 1.26
C GLU A 47 -6.04 -2.80 2.55
N ALA A 48 -5.80 -3.77 3.42
CA ALA A 48 -5.01 -3.55 4.62
C ALA A 48 -3.55 -3.25 4.23
N THR A 49 -3.03 -2.09 4.64
CA THR A 49 -1.63 -1.69 4.36
C THR A 49 -0.60 -2.65 4.97
N GLY A 50 -0.95 -3.30 6.07
CA GLY A 50 -0.07 -4.19 6.83
C GLY A 50 1.01 -3.43 7.62
N GLN A 51 1.52 -4.04 8.67
CA GLN A 51 2.61 -3.53 9.50
C GLN A 51 3.92 -4.24 9.15
N ARG A 52 4.97 -3.48 8.86
CA ARG A 52 6.29 -4.06 8.56
C ARG A 52 6.98 -4.53 9.85
N ALA A 53 7.54 -5.73 9.81
CA ALA A 53 8.34 -6.33 10.88
C ALA A 53 9.53 -7.08 10.27
N GLY A 54 10.60 -6.34 9.96
CA GLY A 54 11.80 -6.89 9.29
C GLY A 54 11.47 -7.51 7.92
N GLY A 55 11.82 -8.79 7.75
CA GLY A 55 11.53 -9.56 6.53
C GLY A 55 10.08 -9.99 6.35
N PHE A 56 9.16 -9.53 7.22
CA PHE A 56 7.75 -9.90 7.19
C PHE A 56 6.82 -8.69 7.16
N THR A 57 5.59 -8.92 6.70
CA THR A 57 4.47 -7.98 6.79
C THR A 57 3.31 -8.63 7.53
N LEU A 58 2.86 -7.97 8.60
CA LEU A 58 1.81 -8.42 9.49
C LEU A 58 0.48 -7.77 9.12
N TYR A 59 -0.59 -8.55 9.13
CA TYR A 59 -1.96 -8.09 8.89
C TYR A 59 -2.81 -8.53 10.08
N PRO A 60 -2.71 -7.81 11.22
CA PRO A 60 -3.56 -8.08 12.36
C PRO A 60 -5.00 -7.66 12.07
N ARG A 61 -5.95 -8.45 12.56
CA ARG A 61 -7.38 -8.16 12.51
C ARG A 61 -8.03 -8.60 13.81
N VAL A 62 -9.00 -7.82 14.29
CA VAL A 62 -9.90 -8.24 15.37
C VAL A 62 -11.32 -8.04 14.88
N THR A 63 -12.11 -9.11 14.89
CA THR A 63 -13.55 -9.04 14.63
C THR A 63 -14.29 -9.18 15.95
N VAL A 64 -15.24 -8.29 16.21
CA VAL A 64 -16.07 -8.31 17.42
C VAL A 64 -17.53 -8.42 16.99
N ASP A 65 -18.18 -9.49 17.41
CA ASP A 65 -19.61 -9.72 17.20
C ASP A 65 -20.34 -9.60 18.54
N LEU A 66 -21.51 -8.95 18.53
CA LEU A 66 -22.43 -8.89 19.66
C LEU A 66 -23.77 -9.48 19.23
N GLU A 67 -24.26 -10.44 20.01
CA GLU A 67 -25.55 -11.09 19.79
C GLU A 67 -26.38 -10.99 21.06
N HIS A 68 -27.61 -10.50 20.95
CA HIS A 68 -28.59 -10.56 22.03
C HIS A 68 -29.53 -11.73 21.76
N ASN A 69 -29.67 -12.63 22.74
CA ASN A 69 -30.55 -13.79 22.66
C ASN A 69 -31.56 -13.73 23.81
N ASP A 70 -32.86 -13.67 23.49
CA ASP A 70 -33.96 -13.53 24.45
C ASP A 70 -34.38 -14.87 25.09
N ASN A 71 -33.80 -15.98 24.63
CA ASN A 71 -34.08 -17.32 25.10
C ASN A 71 -32.88 -18.24 24.89
N ILE A 72 -31.84 -18.03 25.69
CA ILE A 72 -30.54 -18.72 25.51
C ILE A 72 -30.65 -20.26 25.63
N TYR A 73 -31.64 -20.75 26.39
CA TYR A 73 -31.89 -22.18 26.58
C TYR A 73 -32.93 -22.78 25.61
N ALA A 74 -33.49 -21.97 24.71
CA ALA A 74 -34.52 -22.39 23.75
C ALA A 74 -35.74 -23.09 24.40
N VAL A 75 -36.18 -22.62 25.57
CA VAL A 75 -37.33 -23.18 26.32
C VAL A 75 -38.63 -22.41 26.07
N ALA A 76 -39.78 -23.06 26.26
CA ALA A 76 -41.09 -22.46 25.98
C ALA A 76 -41.56 -21.45 27.04
N ALA A 77 -41.24 -21.68 28.31
CA ALA A 77 -41.65 -20.84 29.44
C ALA A 77 -40.48 -20.61 30.39
N GLY A 78 -40.50 -19.50 31.13
CA GLY A 78 -39.37 -19.10 31.99
C GLY A 78 -38.11 -18.77 31.18
N LYS A 79 -38.26 -18.07 30.06
CA LYS A 79 -37.16 -17.68 29.17
C LYS A 79 -36.14 -16.82 29.93
N ILE A 80 -34.88 -16.99 29.56
CA ILE A 80 -33.74 -16.25 30.11
C ILE A 80 -33.01 -15.60 28.94
N ASP A 81 -32.74 -14.31 29.07
CA ASP A 81 -31.99 -13.53 28.10
C ASP A 81 -30.49 -13.55 28.40
N ASP A 82 -29.68 -13.33 27.36
CA ASP A 82 -28.24 -13.15 27.49
C ASP A 82 -27.68 -12.28 26.34
N ASN A 83 -26.53 -11.67 26.59
CA ASN A 83 -25.74 -10.96 25.60
C ASN A 83 -24.42 -11.70 25.37
N ILE A 84 -24.26 -12.24 24.17
CA ILE A 84 -23.10 -13.02 23.77
C ILE A 84 -22.13 -12.11 23.04
N TRP A 85 -20.91 -12.01 23.56
CA TRP A 85 -19.79 -11.35 22.90
C TRP A 85 -18.88 -12.38 22.26
N ARG A 86 -18.53 -12.17 20.99
CA ARG A 86 -17.58 -13.01 20.28
C ARG A 86 -16.42 -12.17 19.75
N VAL A 87 -15.24 -12.39 20.31
CA VAL A 87 -14.01 -11.70 19.90
C VAL A 87 -13.13 -12.69 19.14
N LYS A 88 -12.78 -12.35 17.90
CA LYS A 88 -11.99 -13.17 16.98
C LYS A 88 -10.73 -12.42 16.56
N PRO A 89 -9.61 -12.59 17.28
CA PRO A 89 -8.32 -12.07 16.85
C PRO A 89 -7.71 -12.98 15.78
N GLU A 90 -7.15 -12.37 14.74
CA GLU A 90 -6.48 -13.02 13.62
C GLU A 90 -5.17 -12.30 13.31
N LEU A 91 -4.15 -13.07 12.90
CA LEU A 91 -2.88 -12.52 12.44
C LEU A 91 -2.43 -13.24 11.17
N ALA A 92 -2.43 -12.51 10.05
CA ALA A 92 -1.79 -12.97 8.83
C ALA A 92 -0.34 -12.46 8.77
N VAL A 93 0.60 -13.36 8.49
CA VAL A 93 2.02 -13.02 8.33
C VAL A 93 2.45 -13.39 6.92
N ARG A 94 3.07 -12.44 6.20
CA ARG A 94 3.60 -12.67 4.85
C ARG A 94 5.10 -12.41 4.82
N SER A 95 5.83 -13.38 4.28
CA SER A 95 7.26 -13.24 3.94
C SER A 95 7.44 -12.19 2.85
N ASN A 96 8.50 -11.39 2.96
CA ASN A 96 8.96 -10.49 1.89
C ASN A 96 10.07 -11.12 1.03
N TRP A 97 10.49 -12.35 1.35
CA TRP A 97 11.43 -13.19 0.60
C TRP A 97 10.69 -14.01 -0.45
#